data_AF-A0A9Q3UKA2-F1
#
_entry.id   AF-A0A9Q3UKA2-F1
#
_cell.length_a   1.000
_cell.length_b   1.000
_cell.length_c   1.000
_cell.angle_alpha   90.00
_cell.angle_beta   90.00
_cell.angle_gamma   90.00
#
_symmetry.space_group_name_H-M   'P 1'
#
loop_
_entity.id
_entity.type
_entity.pdbx_description
1 polymer ?
#
loop_
_entity_poly.entity_id
_entity_poly.type
_entity_poly.pdbx_seq_one_letter_code
_entity_poly.pdbx_strand_id
1 'polypeptide(L)' 'MTNKKKRIIHSPEFKAEALKLAEKVGVAAAARQLSLHESQIYGWRKAVKKDTTTSQREQELAAEVAKLKRQL' A
#
# COMPACT_ATOMS: atom_id res chain seq x y z
N MET A 1 18.94 27.20 -9.97
CA MET A 1 18.82 26.54 -8.65
C MET A 1 17.46 25.85 -8.57
N THR A 2 17.40 24.53 -8.50
CA THR A 2 16.12 23.80 -8.50
C THR A 2 15.53 23.80 -7.09
N ASN A 3 14.46 24.58 -6.89
CA ASN A 3 13.74 24.64 -5.63
C ASN A 3 13.08 23.28 -5.36
N LYS A 4 13.69 22.48 -4.49
CA LYS A 4 13.26 21.11 -4.18
C LYS A 4 12.02 21.20 -3.29
N LYS A 5 10.83 21.22 -3.91
CA LYS A 5 9.54 21.18 -3.20
C LYS A 5 9.56 20.05 -2.16
N LYS A 6 9.29 20.39 -0.90
CA LYS A 6 9.15 19.42 0.20
C LYS A 6 8.07 18.42 -0.21
N ARG A 7 8.44 17.13 -0.33
CA ARG A 7 7.49 16.08 -0.64
C ARG A 7 6.55 15.91 0.55
N ILE A 8 5.25 16.02 0.32
CA ILE A 8 4.23 15.73 1.33
C ILE A 8 4.19 14.21 1.49
N ILE A 9 4.50 13.74 2.70
CA ILE A 9 4.43 12.33 3.06
C ILE A 9 3.07 12.12 3.73
N HIS A 10 2.20 11.37 3.06
CA HIS A 10 0.94 10.95 3.65
C HIS A 10 1.14 9.78 4.61
N SER A 11 0.43 9.79 5.74
CA SER A 11 0.48 8.71 6.72
C SER A 11 -0.08 7.40 6.15
N PRO A 12 0.32 6.24 6.69
CA PRO A 12 -0.20 4.93 6.25
C PRO A 12 -1.73 4.82 6.35
N GLU A 13 -2.32 5.37 7.41
CA GLU A 13 -3.76 5.33 7.68
C GLU A 13 -4.52 6.12 6.61
N PHE A 14 -4.03 7.32 6.27
CA PHE A 14 -4.61 8.14 5.22
C PHE A 14 -4.56 7.46 3.84
N LYS A 15 -3.46 6.77 3.54
CA LYS A 15 -3.35 5.99 2.29
C LYS A 15 -4.35 4.83 2.26
N ALA A 16 -4.54 4.14 3.39
CA ALA A 16 -5.49 3.04 3.49
C ALA A 16 -6.94 3.52 3.31
N GLU A 17 -7.30 4.64 3.93
CA GLU A 17 -8.62 5.25 3.77
C GLU A 17 -8.86 5.74 2.34
N ALA A 18 -7.85 6.36 1.71
CA ALA A 18 -7.91 6.78 0.31
C ALA A 18 -8.11 5.59 -0.64
N LEU A 19 -7.45 4.46 -0.37
CA LEU A 19 -7.63 3.23 -1.14
C LEU A 19 -9.03 2.63 -0.96
N LYS A 20 -9.54 2.58 0.28
CA LYS A 20 -10.90 2.12 0.58
C LYS A 20 -11.97 3.01 -0.08
N LEU A 21 -11.73 4.31 -0.15
CA LEU A 21 -12.59 5.24 -0.88
C LEU A 21 -12.51 4.98 -2.39
N ALA A 22 -11.30 4.82 -2.93
CA ALA A 22 -11.10 4.52 -4.35
C ALA A 22 -11.70 3.19 -4.81
N GLU A 23 -11.85 2.21 -3.92
CA GLU A 23 -12.58 0.96 -4.18
C GLU A 23 -14.09 1.17 -4.28
N LYS A 24 -14.65 2.12 -3.52
CA LYS A 24 -16.09 2.40 -3.48
C LYS A 24 -16.57 3.32 -4.61
N VAL A 25 -15.84 4.43 -4.84
CA VAL A 25 -16.27 5.48 -5.79
C VAL A 25 -15.41 5.53 -7.05
N GLY A 26 -14.35 4.72 -7.12
CA GLY A 26 -13.37 4.75 -8.20
C GLY A 26 -12.21 5.73 -7.92
N VAL A 27 -11.09 5.51 -8.62
CA VAL A 27 -9.84 6.25 -8.40
C VAL A 27 -9.98 7.74 -8.72
N ALA A 28 -10.63 8.09 -9.83
CA ALA A 28 -10.79 9.48 -10.25
C ALA A 28 -11.67 10.29 -9.29
N ALA A 29 -12.77 9.70 -8.80
CA ALA A 29 -13.64 10.36 -7.84
C ALA A 29 -12.96 10.52 -6.47
N ALA A 30 -12.28 9.48 -5.98
CA ALA A 30 -11.52 9.54 -4.74
C ALA A 30 -10.37 10.56 -4.80
N ALA A 31 -9.66 10.62 -5.92
CA ALA A 31 -8.61 11.61 -6.16
C ALA A 31 -9.15 13.05 -6.08
N ARG A 32 -10.30 13.32 -6.72
CA ARG A 32 -10.97 14.63 -6.64
C ARG A 32 -11.40 14.97 -5.22
N GLN A 33 -12.03 14.03 -4.52
CA GLN A 33 -12.52 14.26 -3.16
C GLN A 33 -11.39 14.51 -2.16
N LEU A 34 -10.25 13.84 -2.32
CA LEU A 34 -9.08 13.98 -1.45
C LEU A 34 -8.10 15.04 -1.93
N SER A 35 -8.38 15.73 -3.04
CA SER A 35 -7.47 16.67 -3.71
C SER A 35 -6.09 16.06 -3.98
N LEU A 36 -6.08 14.77 -4.33
CA LEU A 36 -4.88 14.01 -4.67
C LEU A 36 -4.78 13.84 -6.18
N HIS A 37 -3.56 13.57 -6.65
CA HIS A 37 -3.37 13.14 -8.02
C HIS A 37 -3.67 11.64 -8.15
N GLU A 38 -4.37 11.22 -9.20
CA GLU A 38 -4.75 9.82 -9.43
C GLU A 38 -3.53 8.88 -9.41
N SER A 39 -2.38 9.34 -9.93
CA SER A 39 -1.14 8.55 -9.92
C SER A 39 -0.65 8.20 -8.50
N GLN A 40 -0.98 9.02 -7.49
CA GLN A 40 -0.64 8.69 -6.09
C GLN A 40 -1.43 7.47 -5.61
N ILE A 41 -2.73 7.41 -5.93
CA ILE A 41 -3.59 6.29 -5.55
C ILE A 41 -3.18 5.01 -6.30
N TYR A 42 -2.84 5.11 -7.59
CA TYR A 42 -2.28 3.97 -8.33
C TYR A 42 -0.95 3.49 -7.74
N GLY A 43 -0.07 4.41 -7.34
CA GLY A 43 1.18 4.10 -6.66
C GLY A 43 0.97 3.38 -5.33
N TRP A 44 0.01 3.85 -4.52
CA TRP A 44 -0.33 3.21 -3.25
C TRP A 44 -0.97 1.83 -3.43
N ARG A 45 -1.82 1.65 -4.44
CA ARG A 45 -2.36 0.32 -4.78
C ARG A 45 -1.26 -0.66 -5.15
N LYS A 46 -0.23 -0.20 -5.88
CA LYS A 46 0.94 -1.02 -6.21
C LYS A 46 1.77 -1.36 -4.97
N ALA A 47 1.95 -0.41 -4.05
CA ALA A 47 2.64 -0.63 -2.78
C ALA A 47 1.91 -1.68 -1.93
N VAL A 48 0.60 -1.53 -1.72
CA VAL A 48 -0.22 -2.48 -0.98
C VAL A 48 -0.16 -3.88 -1.60
N LYS A 49 -0.29 -4.01 -2.92
CA LYS A 49 -0.17 -5.31 -3.59
C LYS A 49 1.20 -5.96 -3.36
N LYS A 50 2.28 -5.17 -3.43
CA LYS A 50 3.64 -5.66 -3.16
C LYS A 50 3.78 -6.12 -1.71
N ASP A 51 3.26 -5.34 -0.76
CA ASP A 51 3.30 -5.68 0.66
C ASP A 51 2.47 -6.94 0.96
N THR A 52 1.32 -7.12 0.31
CA THR A 52 0.55 -8.38 0.40
C THR A 52 1.35 -9.56 -0.15
N THR A 53 1.97 -9.44 -1.33
CA THR A 53 2.78 -10.52 -1.90
C THR A 53 3.99 -10.87 -1.03
N THR A 54 4.65 -9.87 -0.45
CA THR A 54 5.77 -10.08 0.47
C THR A 54 5.30 -10.72 1.79
N SER A 55 4.22 -10.20 2.39
CA SER A 55 3.67 -10.74 3.63
C SER A 55 3.19 -12.19 3.48
N GLN A 56 2.59 -12.53 2.33
CA GLN A 56 2.13 -13.89 2.06
C GLN A 56 3.29 -14.87 1.92
N ARG A 57 4.39 -14.46 1.27
CA ARG A 57 5.62 -15.24 1.19
C ARG A 57 6.31 -15.41 2.55
N GLU A 58 6.27 -14.38 3.39
CA GLU A 58 6.78 -14.44 4.77
C GLU A 58 5.93 -15.38 5.65
N GLN A 59 4.61 -15.40 5.46
CA GLN A 59 3.71 -16.35 6.14
C GLN A 59 3.96 -17.80 5.72
N GLU A 60 4.16 -18.06 4.43
CA GLU A 60 4.52 -19.39 3.92
C GLU A 60 5.86 -19.85 4.49
N LEU A 61 6.87 -18.97 4.50
CA LEU A 61 8.18 -19.26 5.10
C LEU A 61 8.07 -19.53 6.61
N ALA A 62 7.26 -18.75 7.33
CA ALA A 62 7.04 -18.96 8.77
C ALA A 62 6.34 -20.30 9.05
N ALA A 63 5.37 -20.70 8.22
CA ALA A 63 4.72 -22.00 8.33
C ALA A 63 5.69 -23.15 8.07
N GLU A 64 6.60 -23.00 7.10
CA GLU A 64 7.62 -23.99 6.78
C GLU A 64 8.69 -24.12 7.88
N VAL A 65 9.15 -23.00 8.45
CA VAL A 65 10.04 -22.98 9.62
C VAL A 65 9.39 -23.66 10.83
N ALA A 66 8.11 -23.39 11.10
CA ALA A 66 7.39 -24.03 12.20
C ALA A 66 7.28 -25.55 12.02
N LYS A 67 7.06 -26.00 10.78
CA LYS A 67 7.02 -27.43 10.44
C LYS A 67 8.39 -28.11 10.62
N LEU A 68 9.46 -27.48 10.14
CA LEU A 68 10.84 -27.97 10.29
C LEU A 68 11.27 -28.06 11.77
N LYS A 69 10.94 -27.05 12.57
CA LYS A 69 11.22 -27.06 14.02
C LYS A 69 10.49 -28.16 14.80
N ARG A 70 9.39 -28.69 14.27
CA ARG A 70 8.62 -29.78 14.91
C ARG A 70 9.17 -31.16 14.54
N GLN A 71 10.06 -31.26 13.56
CA GLN A 71 10.69 -32.49 13.10
C GLN A 71 12.13 -32.66 13.63
N LEU A 72 12.61 -31.73 14.44
CA LEU A 72 13.87 -31.75 15.18
C LEU A 72 13.57 -31.91 16.67
#